data_AF-A0A1M3LDR6-F1
#
_entry.id   AF-A0A1M3LDR6-F1
#
_cell.length_a   1.000
_cell.length_b   1.000
_cell.length_c   1.000
_cell.angle_alpha   90.00
_cell.angle_beta   90.00
_cell.angle_gamma   90.00
#
_symmetry.space_group_name_H-M   'P 1'
#
loop_
_entity.id
_entity.type
_entity.pdbx_description
1 polymer ?
#
loop_
_entity_poly.entity_id
_entity_poly.type
_entity_poly.pdbx_seq_one_letter_code
_entity_poly.pdbx_strand_id
1 'polypeptide(L)'
;MPRTIIAIQSISDAIPKYRIWYRYYDHIFISVICSGDRKSYLRRKTAFQEVKADNPMCAWHSDWQYKCIEYNYGLEAGNIRTYEVVVEHEGEMHRIDSLVNTTAIEFQHSLEVSLNEIDSRFIAHEALGYTPYLILDFTDFSSISTFSKFTDLSSKNIEFYMTSYKSNDVIISFLKKVKKWLNSEYFYKKNLFLDFSDQIIRLTPHLKCKILKYSKEKFIKNLLCLEDDIQNELTKEKKQLDFEKALKAQEREKADAERAAEVERKIKENREEIKSSNRFSWYRKCLQNNLITRALCSLLDYEVYVKYQFYESKNGNISRKHHIYNLFSSAYFDPVVEIQYVINSISKDDSYEFLYSEINLIKKEGEGFLRYVFEQKPKQKIQFKSKRLEYVKGVLHSTSSQALCVYNDKGKIVANEYYLFNTKVTKEEWDLLSTYYETGGFPDYVSDTQKLALKNIMEVIERNDTPDFRRYFYQNDFPMNVRKKYYDKIQEQEPLRAKHL
;
A
#
# COMPACT_ATOMS: atom_id res chain seq x y z
N MET A 1 -11.97 -70.80 -23.73
CA MET A 1 -13.33 -71.37 -23.50
C MET A 1 -14.38 -70.34 -23.91
N PRO A 2 -15.45 -70.74 -24.61
CA PRO A 2 -16.49 -69.82 -25.09
C PRO A 2 -17.32 -69.23 -23.94
N ARG A 3 -17.79 -67.99 -24.10
CA ARG A 3 -18.62 -67.26 -23.13
C ARG A 3 -20.09 -67.41 -23.49
N THR A 4 -20.96 -67.56 -22.49
CA THR A 4 -22.41 -67.68 -22.70
C THR A 4 -23.06 -66.29 -22.66
N ILE A 5 -23.81 -65.93 -23.69
CA ILE A 5 -24.54 -64.65 -23.77
C ILE A 5 -26.05 -64.94 -23.64
N ILE A 6 -26.71 -64.31 -22.66
CA ILE A 6 -28.15 -64.46 -22.39
C ILE A 6 -28.87 -63.17 -22.79
N ALA A 7 -29.87 -63.25 -23.66
CA ALA A 7 -30.74 -62.10 -23.94
C ALA A 7 -31.71 -61.88 -22.77
N ILE A 8 -31.84 -60.64 -22.30
CA ILE A 8 -32.75 -60.27 -21.20
C ILE A 8 -33.74 -59.19 -21.67
N GLN A 9 -34.92 -59.15 -21.06
CA GLN A 9 -35.95 -58.16 -21.35
C GLN A 9 -35.90 -56.95 -20.41
N SER A 10 -35.29 -57.10 -19.23
CA SER A 10 -34.97 -56.03 -18.29
C SER A 10 -33.61 -56.26 -17.63
N ILE A 11 -32.91 -55.18 -17.22
CA ILE A 11 -31.65 -55.27 -16.46
C ILE A 11 -31.86 -56.00 -15.12
N SER A 12 -33.04 -55.86 -14.51
CA SER A 12 -33.39 -56.57 -13.27
C SER A 12 -33.31 -58.09 -13.39
N ASP A 13 -33.41 -58.63 -14.61
CA ASP A 13 -33.42 -60.07 -14.88
C ASP A 13 -32.01 -60.66 -14.93
N ALA A 14 -30.98 -59.80 -15.00
CA ALA A 14 -29.60 -60.23 -15.10
C ALA A 14 -28.96 -60.38 -13.73
N ILE A 15 -28.80 -61.64 -13.31
CA ILE A 15 -28.17 -62.02 -12.04
C ILE A 15 -26.68 -62.29 -12.27
N PRO A 16 -25.75 -61.48 -11.75
CA PRO A 16 -24.31 -61.64 -11.98
C PRO A 16 -23.82 -63.06 -11.71
N LYS A 17 -23.28 -63.72 -12.75
CA LYS A 17 -22.81 -65.11 -12.71
C LYS A 17 -21.49 -65.27 -13.45
N TYR A 18 -20.60 -66.09 -12.91
CA TYR A 18 -19.30 -66.34 -13.52
C TYR A 18 -19.46 -66.84 -14.97
N ARG A 19 -18.75 -66.20 -15.91
CA ARG A 19 -18.76 -66.50 -17.37
C ARG A 19 -20.10 -66.29 -18.10
N ILE A 20 -21.07 -65.63 -17.47
CA ILE A 20 -22.33 -65.26 -18.12
C ILE A 20 -22.31 -63.78 -18.47
N TRP A 21 -22.59 -63.50 -19.74
CA TRP A 21 -22.81 -62.16 -20.27
C TRP A 21 -24.29 -62.02 -20.60
N TYR A 22 -24.79 -60.80 -20.54
CA TYR A 22 -26.17 -60.46 -20.84
C TYR A 22 -26.23 -59.54 -22.05
N ARG A 23 -27.23 -59.73 -22.91
CA ARG A 23 -27.52 -58.85 -24.04
C ARG A 23 -28.84 -58.14 -23.78
N TYR A 24 -28.82 -56.83 -23.80
CA TYR A 24 -29.99 -55.97 -23.59
C TYR A 24 -29.91 -54.75 -24.52
N TYR A 25 -30.93 -54.56 -25.38
CA TYR A 25 -31.02 -53.50 -26.40
C TYR A 25 -29.66 -53.17 -27.04
N ASP A 26 -29.06 -54.14 -27.74
CA ASP A 26 -27.78 -54.03 -28.47
C ASP A 26 -26.50 -53.85 -27.64
N HIS A 27 -26.60 -53.92 -26.32
CA HIS A 27 -25.44 -53.84 -25.44
C HIS A 27 -25.11 -55.15 -24.77
N ILE A 28 -23.81 -55.39 -24.56
CA ILE A 28 -23.31 -56.52 -23.78
C ILE A 28 -23.02 -56.05 -22.36
N PHE A 29 -23.58 -56.74 -21.39
CA PHE A 29 -23.29 -56.60 -19.98
C PHE A 29 -22.51 -57.83 -19.53
N ILE A 30 -21.43 -57.62 -18.79
CA ILE A 30 -20.56 -58.66 -18.26
C ILE A 30 -20.80 -58.75 -16.75
N SER A 31 -20.93 -59.97 -16.25
CA SER A 31 -21.00 -60.19 -14.81
C SER A 31 -19.63 -59.92 -14.17
N VAL A 32 -19.60 -59.01 -13.22
CA VAL A 32 -18.44 -58.73 -12.37
C VAL A 32 -18.67 -59.47 -11.04
N ILE A 33 -17.90 -60.53 -10.84
CA ILE A 33 -17.90 -61.30 -9.60
C ILE A 33 -16.84 -60.70 -8.69
N CYS A 34 -17.29 -60.00 -7.65
CA CYS A 34 -16.42 -59.43 -6.63
C CYS A 34 -15.95 -60.53 -5.66
N SER A 35 -14.73 -60.43 -5.16
CA SER A 35 -14.28 -61.19 -3.99
C SER A 35 -14.69 -60.47 -2.69
N GLY A 36 -14.96 -61.23 -1.62
CA GLY A 36 -15.37 -60.71 -0.30
C GLY A 36 -16.89 -60.51 -0.13
N ASP A 37 -17.29 -59.66 0.81
CA ASP A 37 -18.70 -59.50 1.26
C ASP A 37 -19.60 -58.70 0.30
N ARG A 38 -19.12 -58.36 -0.90
CA ARG A 38 -19.87 -57.52 -1.85
C ARG A 38 -20.78 -58.34 -2.75
N LYS A 39 -22.00 -57.85 -2.98
CA LYS A 39 -22.89 -58.39 -4.02
C LYS A 39 -22.26 -58.17 -5.38
N SER A 40 -22.16 -59.25 -6.16
CA SER A 40 -21.74 -59.19 -7.56
C SER A 40 -22.66 -58.26 -8.36
N TYR A 41 -22.18 -57.65 -9.44
CA TYR A 41 -22.93 -56.69 -10.26
C TYR A 41 -22.66 -56.86 -11.76
N LEU A 42 -23.39 -56.13 -12.60
CA LEU A 42 -23.22 -56.15 -14.05
C LEU A 42 -22.49 -54.90 -14.53
N ARG A 43 -21.51 -55.05 -15.42
CA ARG A 43 -20.81 -53.95 -16.09
C ARG A 43 -21.12 -53.97 -17.58
N ARG A 44 -21.42 -52.84 -18.22
CA ARG A 44 -21.61 -52.80 -19.68
C ARG A 44 -20.26 -52.75 -20.39
N LYS A 45 -20.07 -53.54 -21.46
CA LYS A 45 -18.88 -53.54 -22.31
C LYS A 45 -19.23 -53.02 -23.70
N THR A 46 -18.55 -51.97 -24.16
CA THR A 46 -18.70 -51.43 -25.52
C THR A 46 -18.02 -52.33 -26.55
N ALA A 47 -18.58 -52.39 -27.76
CA ALA A 47 -18.06 -53.20 -28.87
C ALA A 47 -16.81 -52.60 -29.54
N PHE A 48 -16.48 -51.35 -29.24
CA PHE A 48 -15.35 -50.62 -29.84
C PHE A 48 -14.31 -50.21 -28.79
N GLN A 49 -13.06 -50.50 -29.18
CA GLN A 49 -11.75 -50.05 -28.68
C GLN A 49 -11.03 -50.82 -27.55
N GLU A 50 -9.83 -51.24 -27.97
CA GLU A 50 -8.58 -51.62 -27.31
C GLU A 50 -8.52 -52.70 -26.22
N VAL A 51 -7.53 -53.58 -26.41
CA VAL A 51 -7.09 -54.62 -25.47
C VAL A 51 -6.26 -53.98 -24.36
N LYS A 52 -6.82 -53.03 -23.62
CA LYS A 52 -6.24 -52.65 -22.32
C LYS A 52 -6.67 -53.71 -21.32
N ALA A 53 -5.72 -54.33 -20.62
CA ALA A 53 -6.06 -55.20 -19.51
C ALA A 53 -6.88 -54.37 -18.51
N ASP A 54 -8.09 -54.82 -18.18
CA ASP A 54 -8.92 -54.18 -17.16
C ASP A 54 -8.15 -54.25 -15.83
N ASN A 55 -7.54 -53.14 -15.40
CA ASN A 55 -7.13 -53.02 -14.02
C ASN A 55 -8.40 -53.12 -13.16
N PRO A 56 -8.39 -53.91 -12.08
CA PRO A 56 -9.56 -54.00 -11.20
C PRO A 56 -9.86 -52.60 -10.64
N MET A 57 -11.02 -52.07 -11.01
CA MET A 57 -11.53 -50.81 -10.48
C MET A 57 -11.63 -50.92 -8.96
N CYS A 58 -11.07 -49.94 -8.24
CA CYS A 58 -11.08 -50.00 -6.79
C CYS A 58 -12.50 -49.84 -6.24
N ALA A 59 -12.72 -50.36 -5.03
CA ALA A 59 -14.00 -50.36 -4.35
C ALA A 59 -14.65 -48.97 -4.26
N TRP A 60 -13.85 -47.96 -3.90
CA TRP A 60 -14.27 -46.57 -3.73
C TRP A 60 -14.70 -45.94 -5.07
N HIS A 61 -13.90 -46.11 -6.12
CA HIS A 61 -14.22 -45.58 -7.46
C HIS A 61 -15.54 -46.18 -7.96
N SER A 62 -15.73 -47.50 -7.80
CA SER A 62 -16.97 -48.16 -8.19
C SER A 62 -18.18 -47.64 -7.40
N ASP A 63 -18.03 -47.35 -6.10
CA ASP A 63 -19.13 -46.81 -5.30
C ASP A 63 -19.50 -45.40 -5.77
N TRP A 64 -18.52 -44.55 -6.06
CA TRP A 64 -18.74 -43.23 -6.63
C TRP A 64 -19.44 -43.27 -7.99
N GLN A 65 -18.86 -43.98 -8.96
CA GLN A 65 -19.36 -44.03 -10.33
C GLN A 65 -20.79 -44.58 -10.40
N TYR A 66 -21.08 -45.70 -9.72
CA TYR A 66 -22.37 -46.38 -9.88
C TYR A 66 -23.42 -45.97 -8.84
N LYS A 67 -23.05 -45.84 -7.56
CA LYS A 67 -24.04 -45.56 -6.49
C LYS A 67 -24.22 -44.07 -6.21
N CYS A 68 -23.16 -43.28 -6.34
CA CYS A 68 -23.26 -41.84 -6.09
C CYS A 68 -23.70 -41.09 -7.35
N ILE A 69 -23.13 -41.42 -8.51
CA ILE A 69 -23.41 -40.67 -9.75
C ILE A 69 -24.52 -41.33 -10.58
N GLU A 70 -24.28 -42.54 -11.13
CA GLU A 70 -25.23 -43.17 -12.07
C GLU A 70 -26.61 -43.40 -11.45
N TYR A 71 -26.71 -43.78 -10.18
CA TYR A 71 -28.01 -43.92 -9.50
C TYR A 71 -28.79 -42.60 -9.38
N ASN A 72 -28.10 -41.48 -9.13
CA ASN A 72 -28.77 -40.18 -8.91
C ASN A 72 -29.00 -39.39 -10.21
N TYR A 73 -28.19 -39.64 -11.25
CA TYR A 73 -28.12 -38.80 -12.44
C TYR A 73 -28.15 -39.58 -13.76
N GLY A 74 -27.99 -40.89 -13.71
CA GLY A 74 -27.82 -41.76 -14.87
C GLY A 74 -29.12 -42.34 -15.43
N LEU A 75 -29.04 -43.53 -16.00
CA LEU A 75 -30.14 -44.15 -16.75
C LEU A 75 -31.42 -44.30 -15.92
N GLU A 76 -31.31 -44.63 -14.63
CA GLU A 76 -32.47 -44.81 -13.74
C GLU A 76 -33.18 -43.49 -13.40
N ALA A 77 -32.49 -42.35 -13.48
CA ALA A 77 -33.03 -41.03 -13.15
C ALA A 77 -33.38 -40.17 -14.38
N GLY A 78 -32.68 -40.36 -15.51
CA GLY A 78 -32.75 -39.46 -16.66
C GLY A 78 -32.49 -40.08 -18.04
N ASN A 79 -32.47 -41.41 -18.18
CA ASN A 79 -32.26 -42.13 -19.44
C ASN A 79 -30.94 -41.81 -20.20
N ILE A 80 -29.94 -41.22 -19.55
CA ILE A 80 -28.62 -40.94 -20.13
C ILE A 80 -27.56 -41.67 -19.29
N ARG A 81 -26.64 -42.38 -19.96
CA ARG A 81 -25.49 -43.02 -19.30
C ARG A 81 -24.51 -41.94 -18.84
N THR A 82 -24.11 -41.98 -17.58
CA THR A 82 -23.23 -40.96 -17.01
C THR A 82 -21.80 -41.42 -16.79
N TYR A 83 -21.38 -42.63 -17.18
CA TYR A 83 -20.03 -43.14 -16.86
C TYR A 83 -19.24 -43.66 -18.06
N GLU A 84 -17.89 -43.61 -17.94
CA GLU A 84 -16.90 -43.99 -18.95
C GLU A 84 -17.21 -43.40 -20.34
N VAL A 85 -17.35 -42.08 -20.40
CA VAL A 85 -17.57 -41.33 -21.65
C VAL A 85 -16.24 -41.03 -22.30
N VAL A 86 -16.14 -41.19 -23.62
CA VAL A 86 -14.91 -40.90 -24.37
C VAL A 86 -15.16 -39.70 -25.26
N VAL A 87 -14.24 -38.74 -25.22
CA VAL A 87 -14.27 -37.49 -25.98
C VAL A 87 -12.96 -37.30 -26.73
N GLU A 88 -12.99 -36.58 -27.85
CA GLU A 88 -11.82 -36.31 -28.68
C GLU A 88 -11.51 -34.81 -28.64
N HIS A 89 -10.26 -34.45 -28.38
CA HIS A 89 -9.77 -33.08 -28.40
C HIS A 89 -8.38 -33.04 -29.03
N GLU A 90 -8.18 -32.20 -30.05
CA GLU A 90 -6.89 -32.08 -30.77
C GLU A 90 -6.32 -33.41 -31.30
N GLY A 91 -7.19 -34.39 -31.60
CA GLY A 91 -6.80 -35.72 -32.07
C GLY A 91 -6.38 -36.70 -30.95
N GLU A 92 -6.46 -36.28 -29.69
CA GLU A 92 -6.28 -37.14 -28.52
C GLU A 92 -7.63 -37.62 -27.96
N MET A 93 -7.67 -38.89 -27.54
CA MET A 93 -8.85 -39.50 -26.93
C MET A 93 -8.77 -39.39 -25.41
N HIS A 94 -9.66 -38.61 -24.82
CA HIS A 94 -9.78 -38.44 -23.38
C HIS A 94 -10.97 -39.25 -22.85
N ARG A 95 -10.81 -39.84 -21.66
CA ARG A 95 -11.86 -40.60 -21.00
C ARG A 95 -12.31 -39.85 -19.76
N ILE A 96 -13.62 -39.62 -19.67
CA ILE A 96 -14.30 -39.06 -18.52
C ILE A 96 -14.87 -40.21 -17.69
N ASP A 97 -14.48 -40.30 -16.41
CA ASP A 97 -14.99 -41.36 -15.53
C ASP A 97 -16.50 -41.23 -15.31
N SER A 98 -17.00 -40.01 -15.07
CA SER A 98 -18.43 -39.71 -15.08
C SER A 98 -18.79 -38.34 -15.65
N LEU A 99 -19.81 -38.27 -16.50
CA LEU A 99 -20.34 -37.05 -17.12
C LEU A 99 -21.81 -36.88 -16.73
N VAL A 100 -22.12 -35.81 -16.00
CA VAL A 100 -23.48 -35.44 -15.60
C VAL A 100 -23.82 -34.08 -16.22
N ASN A 101 -24.71 -34.05 -17.21
CA ASN A 101 -24.98 -32.86 -18.01
C ASN A 101 -23.66 -32.27 -18.58
N THR A 102 -23.27 -31.07 -18.17
CA THR A 102 -22.00 -30.45 -18.57
C THR A 102 -20.88 -30.68 -17.56
N THR A 103 -21.10 -31.40 -16.45
CA THR A 103 -20.09 -31.63 -15.42
C THR A 103 -19.33 -32.93 -15.69
N ALA A 104 -18.05 -32.83 -16.04
CA ALA A 104 -17.14 -33.95 -16.23
C ALA A 104 -16.39 -34.24 -14.92
N ILE A 105 -16.41 -35.47 -14.44
CA ILE A 105 -15.91 -35.87 -13.12
C ILE A 105 -14.85 -36.94 -13.29
N GLU A 106 -13.67 -36.69 -12.74
CA GLU A 106 -12.55 -37.62 -12.63
C GLU A 106 -12.42 -38.11 -11.20
N PHE A 107 -12.17 -39.41 -11.01
CA PHE A 107 -11.96 -40.01 -9.70
C PHE A 107 -10.53 -40.54 -9.56
N GLN A 108 -9.79 -40.01 -8.59
CA GLN A 108 -8.40 -40.38 -8.41
C GLN A 108 -8.10 -40.90 -7.00
N HIS A 109 -7.67 -42.16 -6.93
CA HIS A 109 -7.35 -42.85 -5.68
C HIS A 109 -5.85 -43.16 -5.51
N SER A 110 -5.04 -43.03 -6.57
CA SER A 110 -3.59 -43.27 -6.53
C SER A 110 -2.78 -42.00 -6.78
N LEU A 111 -1.47 -42.03 -6.49
CA LEU A 111 -0.54 -40.96 -6.86
C LEU A 111 0.23 -41.27 -8.15
N GLU A 112 -0.18 -42.28 -8.91
CA GLU A 112 0.56 -42.74 -10.10
C GLU A 112 0.27 -41.87 -11.33
N VAL A 113 -0.95 -41.37 -11.48
CA VAL A 113 -1.36 -40.52 -12.61
C VAL A 113 -0.62 -39.19 -12.57
N SER A 114 0.16 -38.85 -13.59
CA SER A 114 0.98 -37.62 -13.57
C SER A 114 0.14 -36.34 -13.56
N LEU A 115 0.70 -35.22 -13.10
CA LEU A 115 0.01 -33.91 -13.20
C LEU A 115 -0.22 -33.52 -14.67
N ASN A 116 0.75 -33.73 -15.54
CA ASN A 116 0.59 -33.45 -16.97
C ASN A 116 -0.61 -34.19 -17.58
N GLU A 117 -0.82 -35.45 -17.20
CA GLU A 117 -1.96 -36.23 -17.68
C GLU A 117 -3.29 -35.69 -17.14
N ILE A 118 -3.36 -35.37 -15.83
CA ILE A 118 -4.62 -34.86 -15.26
C ILE A 118 -4.95 -33.46 -15.80
N ASP A 119 -3.94 -32.61 -15.97
CA ASP A 119 -4.12 -31.23 -16.45
C ASP A 119 -4.46 -31.22 -17.94
N SER A 120 -3.90 -32.15 -18.74
CA SER A 120 -4.31 -32.37 -20.14
C SER A 120 -5.80 -32.71 -20.24
N ARG A 121 -6.32 -33.62 -19.38
CA ARG A 121 -7.75 -33.93 -19.31
C ARG A 121 -8.58 -32.71 -18.89
N PHE A 122 -8.12 -31.95 -17.90
CA PHE A 122 -8.79 -30.71 -17.49
C PHE A 122 -8.98 -29.76 -18.67
N ILE A 123 -7.90 -29.47 -19.40
CA ILE A 123 -7.87 -28.55 -20.54
C ILE A 123 -8.81 -29.05 -21.64
N ALA A 124 -8.74 -30.33 -21.99
CA ALA A 124 -9.61 -30.93 -23.00
C ALA A 124 -11.09 -30.82 -22.60
N HIS A 125 -11.43 -31.13 -21.35
CA HIS A 125 -12.81 -31.06 -20.86
C HIS A 125 -13.33 -29.61 -20.86
N GLU A 126 -12.53 -28.66 -20.39
CA GLU A 126 -12.90 -27.23 -20.38
C GLU A 126 -13.09 -26.71 -21.82
N ALA A 127 -12.20 -27.06 -22.75
CA ALA A 127 -12.27 -26.65 -24.15
C ALA A 127 -13.51 -27.20 -24.88
N LEU A 128 -14.02 -28.36 -24.46
CA LEU A 128 -15.26 -28.96 -24.96
C LEU A 128 -16.52 -28.41 -24.27
N GLY A 129 -16.38 -27.42 -23.38
CA GLY A 129 -17.49 -26.76 -22.69
C GLY A 129 -18.00 -27.51 -21.45
N TYR A 130 -17.21 -28.46 -20.93
CA TYR A 130 -17.54 -29.13 -19.68
C TYR A 130 -16.97 -28.38 -18.47
N THR A 131 -17.62 -28.55 -17.31
CA THR A 131 -17.11 -28.17 -15.99
C THR A 131 -16.33 -29.35 -15.41
N PRO A 132 -14.98 -29.33 -15.39
CA PRO A 132 -14.20 -30.49 -14.97
C PRO A 132 -14.02 -30.49 -13.45
N TYR A 133 -14.44 -31.56 -12.78
CA TYR A 133 -14.25 -31.84 -11.36
C TYR A 133 -13.26 -32.99 -11.15
N LEU A 134 -12.41 -32.85 -10.14
CA LEU A 134 -11.51 -33.91 -9.69
C LEU A 134 -11.83 -34.26 -8.24
N ILE A 135 -12.25 -35.50 -8.01
CA ILE A 135 -12.55 -36.02 -6.67
C ILE A 135 -11.45 -37.00 -6.27
N LEU A 136 -10.81 -36.71 -5.14
CA LEU A 136 -9.71 -37.51 -4.61
C LEU A 136 -10.16 -38.39 -3.46
N ASP A 137 -9.69 -39.65 -3.45
CA ASP A 137 -9.95 -40.58 -2.36
C ASP A 137 -9.09 -40.27 -1.13
N PHE A 138 -9.76 -39.74 -0.10
CA PHE A 138 -9.23 -39.50 1.23
C PHE A 138 -10.05 -40.23 2.31
N THR A 139 -10.80 -41.28 1.92
CA THR A 139 -11.74 -41.94 2.84
C THR A 139 -11.06 -42.68 3.99
N ASP A 140 -9.77 -42.99 3.85
CA ASP A 140 -8.91 -43.48 4.94
C ASP A 140 -8.72 -42.47 6.08
N PHE A 141 -9.04 -41.19 5.84
CA PHE A 141 -8.84 -40.09 6.79
C PHE A 141 -10.18 -39.53 7.25
N SER A 142 -10.24 -39.04 8.50
CA SER A 142 -11.29 -38.11 8.93
C SER A 142 -10.79 -36.68 8.77
N SER A 143 -11.64 -35.83 8.20
CA SER A 143 -11.35 -34.41 8.03
C SER A 143 -11.15 -33.71 9.38
N ILE A 144 -11.87 -34.10 10.43
CA ILE A 144 -11.74 -33.51 11.77
C ILE A 144 -10.39 -33.89 12.37
N SER A 145 -9.99 -35.16 12.29
CA SER A 145 -8.75 -35.62 12.93
C SER A 145 -7.49 -35.28 12.14
N THR A 146 -7.62 -35.03 10.84
CA THR A 146 -6.50 -34.85 9.91
C THR A 146 -6.49 -33.43 9.34
N PHE A 147 -7.51 -33.07 8.56
CA PHE A 147 -7.54 -31.84 7.78
C PHE A 147 -7.67 -30.56 8.63
N SER A 148 -8.47 -30.60 9.71
CA SER A 148 -8.75 -29.43 10.56
C SER A 148 -7.52 -28.84 11.27
N LYS A 149 -6.42 -29.61 11.32
CA LYS A 149 -5.15 -29.21 11.92
C LYS A 149 -4.35 -28.23 11.05
N PHE A 150 -4.78 -28.01 9.79
CA PHE A 150 -4.06 -27.17 8.84
C PHE A 150 -4.86 -25.89 8.56
N THR A 151 -4.23 -24.75 8.84
CA THR A 151 -4.83 -23.43 8.61
C THR A 151 -4.57 -22.92 7.19
N ASP A 152 -3.55 -23.43 6.52
CA ASP A 152 -3.19 -23.03 5.16
C ASP A 152 -2.49 -24.17 4.39
N LEU A 153 -3.13 -24.62 3.30
CA LEU A 153 -2.61 -25.66 2.41
C LEU A 153 -1.81 -25.06 1.26
N SER A 154 -0.82 -24.23 1.57
CA SER A 154 0.17 -23.79 0.58
C SER A 154 1.34 -24.79 0.51
N SER A 155 1.98 -24.92 -0.65
CA SER A 155 3.12 -25.85 -0.82
C SER A 155 4.23 -25.64 0.21
N LYS A 156 4.51 -24.37 0.57
CA LYS A 156 5.50 -24.00 1.60
C LYS A 156 5.07 -24.48 3.00
N ASN A 157 3.78 -24.34 3.34
CA ASN A 157 3.28 -24.75 4.64
C ASN A 157 3.15 -26.27 4.76
N ILE A 158 2.87 -26.97 3.66
CA ILE A 158 2.87 -28.44 3.67
C ILE A 158 4.23 -29.00 4.05
N GLU A 159 5.33 -28.46 3.53
CA GLU A 159 6.68 -28.92 3.90
C GLU A 159 6.99 -28.68 5.38
N PHE A 160 6.58 -27.52 5.89
CA PHE A 160 6.62 -27.22 7.31
C PHE A 160 5.82 -28.25 8.13
N TYR A 161 4.55 -28.50 7.77
CA TYR A 161 3.71 -29.47 8.47
C TYR A 161 4.27 -30.89 8.40
N MET A 162 4.80 -31.32 7.25
CA MET A 162 5.45 -32.63 7.13
C MET A 162 6.65 -32.76 8.07
N THR A 163 7.38 -31.67 8.29
CA THR A 163 8.49 -31.63 9.24
C THR A 163 7.99 -31.69 10.69
N SER A 164 6.95 -30.91 11.02
CA SER A 164 6.35 -30.86 12.35
C SER A 164 5.66 -32.16 12.77
N TYR A 165 5.10 -32.90 11.81
CA TYR A 165 4.39 -34.16 12.04
C TYR A 165 5.18 -35.39 11.58
N LYS A 166 6.51 -35.32 11.49
CA LYS A 166 7.37 -36.39 10.95
C LYS A 166 7.22 -37.78 11.59
N SER A 167 6.68 -37.85 12.81
CA SER A 167 6.41 -39.10 13.55
C SER A 167 4.97 -39.61 13.39
N ASN A 168 4.11 -38.92 12.64
CA ASN A 168 2.71 -39.29 12.42
C ASN A 168 2.51 -39.71 10.96
N ASP A 169 2.68 -41.00 10.68
CA ASP A 169 2.63 -41.56 9.31
C ASP A 169 1.30 -41.29 8.59
N VAL A 170 0.19 -41.25 9.34
CA VAL A 170 -1.14 -40.94 8.79
C VAL A 170 -1.18 -39.50 8.25
N ILE A 171 -0.72 -38.52 9.04
CA ILE A 171 -0.64 -37.12 8.61
C ILE A 171 0.35 -36.95 7.46
N ILE A 172 1.50 -37.62 7.50
CA ILE A 172 2.50 -37.54 6.43
C ILE A 172 1.95 -38.12 5.13
N SER A 173 1.26 -39.26 5.19
CA SER A 173 0.60 -39.87 4.03
C SER A 173 -0.46 -38.94 3.43
N PHE A 174 -1.30 -38.35 4.29
CA PHE A 174 -2.28 -37.32 3.90
C PHE A 174 -1.61 -36.13 3.19
N LEU A 175 -0.59 -35.53 3.81
CA LEU A 175 0.10 -34.35 3.27
C LEU A 175 0.79 -34.64 1.94
N LYS A 176 1.40 -35.81 1.78
CA LYS A 176 1.99 -36.25 0.49
C LYS A 176 0.92 -36.35 -0.61
N LYS A 177 -0.23 -36.95 -0.29
CA LYS A 177 -1.34 -37.03 -1.24
C LYS A 177 -1.81 -35.64 -1.66
N VAL A 178 -2.09 -34.75 -0.69
CA VAL A 178 -2.56 -33.39 -1.00
C VAL A 178 -1.52 -32.56 -1.77
N LYS A 179 -0.23 -32.60 -1.38
CA LYS A 179 0.84 -31.77 -1.96
C LYS A 179 0.89 -31.84 -3.49
N LYS A 180 0.72 -33.04 -4.03
CA LYS A 180 0.75 -33.26 -5.48
C LYS A 180 -0.34 -32.45 -6.17
N TRP A 181 -1.58 -32.61 -5.72
CA TRP A 181 -2.76 -32.10 -6.40
C TRP A 181 -2.99 -30.60 -6.21
N LEU A 182 -2.32 -29.97 -5.24
CA LEU A 182 -2.31 -28.51 -5.10
C LEU A 182 -1.62 -27.77 -6.26
N ASN A 183 -0.93 -28.49 -7.15
CA ASN A 183 -0.35 -27.90 -8.35
C ASN A 183 -1.12 -28.27 -9.62
N SER A 184 -2.31 -28.87 -9.50
CA SER A 184 -3.16 -29.20 -10.65
C SER A 184 -4.03 -28.02 -11.08
N GLU A 185 -4.42 -28.00 -12.36
CA GLU A 185 -5.38 -27.02 -12.90
C GLU A 185 -6.72 -27.06 -12.15
N TYR A 186 -7.16 -28.26 -11.73
CA TYR A 186 -8.35 -28.43 -10.89
C TYR A 186 -8.26 -27.63 -9.58
N PHE A 187 -7.10 -27.53 -8.93
CA PHE A 187 -6.95 -26.73 -7.71
C PHE A 187 -7.05 -25.23 -8.00
N TYR A 188 -6.33 -24.74 -9.01
CA TYR A 188 -6.35 -23.32 -9.37
C TYR A 188 -7.74 -22.86 -9.84
N LYS A 189 -8.46 -23.74 -10.54
CA LYS A 189 -9.83 -23.52 -11.02
C LYS A 189 -10.90 -23.84 -10.00
N LYS A 190 -10.51 -24.14 -8.74
CA LYS A 190 -11.41 -24.40 -7.60
C LYS A 190 -12.27 -25.66 -7.76
N ASN A 191 -11.91 -26.60 -8.62
CA ASN A 191 -12.67 -27.82 -8.92
C ASN A 191 -12.05 -29.09 -8.33
N LEU A 192 -11.20 -28.92 -7.31
CA LEU A 192 -10.58 -30.02 -6.58
C LEU A 192 -11.36 -30.33 -5.30
N PHE A 193 -11.81 -31.59 -5.19
CA PHE A 193 -12.57 -32.10 -4.06
C PHE A 193 -11.83 -33.25 -3.38
N LEU A 194 -11.88 -33.26 -2.04
CA LEU A 194 -11.29 -34.29 -1.20
C LEU A 194 -12.44 -35.04 -0.50
N ASP A 195 -12.61 -36.32 -0.81
CA ASP A 195 -13.62 -37.17 -0.18
C ASP A 195 -13.05 -37.83 1.07
N PHE A 196 -13.39 -37.32 2.26
CA PHE A 196 -13.02 -37.93 3.54
C PHE A 196 -14.07 -38.94 4.00
N SER A 197 -13.75 -39.72 5.04
CA SER A 197 -14.72 -40.61 5.68
C SER A 197 -15.99 -39.88 6.16
N ASP A 198 -15.86 -38.64 6.62
CA ASP A 198 -16.91 -37.86 7.29
C ASP A 198 -17.56 -36.77 6.43
N GLN A 199 -16.83 -36.19 5.47
CA GLN A 199 -17.35 -35.11 4.62
C GLN A 199 -16.54 -34.95 3.33
N ILE A 200 -17.04 -34.12 2.42
CA ILE A 200 -16.31 -33.70 1.22
C ILE A 200 -15.83 -32.26 1.41
N ILE A 201 -14.57 -32.01 1.10
CA ILE A 201 -13.96 -30.69 1.16
C ILE A 201 -13.60 -30.23 -0.25
N ARG A 202 -14.11 -29.07 -0.66
CA ARG A 202 -13.68 -28.38 -1.88
C ARG A 202 -12.57 -27.40 -1.52
N LEU A 203 -11.48 -27.43 -2.27
CA LEU A 203 -10.38 -26.47 -2.09
C LEU A 203 -10.63 -25.22 -2.94
N THR A 204 -10.58 -24.04 -2.31
CA THR A 204 -10.94 -22.76 -2.94
C THR A 204 -9.86 -21.70 -2.64
N PRO A 205 -8.70 -21.74 -3.31
CA PRO A 205 -7.53 -20.93 -2.95
C PRO A 205 -7.75 -19.40 -2.95
N HIS A 206 -8.76 -18.93 -3.67
CA HIS A 206 -9.08 -17.51 -3.82
C HIS A 206 -10.13 -16.98 -2.84
N LEU A 207 -10.77 -17.85 -2.06
CA LEU A 207 -11.70 -17.44 -1.00
C LEU A 207 -10.92 -17.18 0.28
N LYS A 208 -11.39 -16.23 1.11
CA LYS A 208 -10.87 -16.01 2.47
C LYS A 208 -11.00 -17.28 3.30
N CYS A 209 -12.17 -17.92 3.22
CA CYS A 209 -12.35 -19.30 3.66
C CYS A 209 -11.84 -20.21 2.54
N LYS A 210 -10.54 -20.54 2.55
CA LYS A 210 -9.83 -21.32 1.51
C LYS A 210 -10.42 -22.71 1.21
N ILE A 211 -11.51 -23.08 1.88
CA ILE A 211 -12.18 -24.38 1.80
C ILE A 211 -13.71 -24.19 1.88
N LEU A 212 -14.45 -25.07 1.21
CA LEU A 212 -15.88 -25.29 1.42
C LEU A 212 -16.12 -26.73 1.87
N LYS A 213 -17.09 -26.93 2.77
CA LYS A 213 -17.39 -28.23 3.40
C LYS A 213 -18.79 -28.69 3.04
N TYR A 214 -18.91 -29.97 2.71
CA TYR A 214 -20.16 -30.60 2.29
C TYR A 214 -20.36 -31.91 3.03
N SER A 215 -21.57 -32.16 3.55
CA SER A 215 -21.95 -33.54 3.81
C SER A 215 -21.99 -34.30 2.48
N LYS A 216 -21.66 -35.60 2.49
CA LYS A 216 -21.64 -36.42 1.27
C LYS A 216 -22.98 -36.37 0.52
N GLU A 217 -24.08 -36.46 1.26
CA GLU A 217 -25.43 -36.37 0.70
C GLU A 217 -25.70 -35.01 0.05
N LYS A 218 -25.34 -33.90 0.71
CA LYS A 218 -25.53 -32.56 0.16
C LYS A 218 -24.71 -32.37 -1.11
N PHE A 219 -23.46 -32.85 -1.12
CA PHE A 219 -22.58 -32.78 -2.29
C PHE A 219 -23.21 -33.50 -3.48
N ILE A 220 -23.62 -34.76 -3.28
CA ILE A 220 -24.21 -35.58 -4.34
C ILE A 220 -25.47 -34.90 -4.86
N LYS A 221 -26.41 -34.48 -4.00
CA LYS A 221 -27.68 -33.86 -4.43
C LYS A 221 -27.51 -32.54 -5.18
N ASN A 222 -26.46 -31.77 -4.88
CA ASN A 222 -26.24 -30.44 -5.44
C ASN A 222 -25.08 -30.38 -6.43
N LEU A 223 -24.65 -31.52 -6.98
CA LEU A 223 -23.47 -31.64 -7.84
C LEU A 223 -23.46 -30.62 -9.00
N LEU A 224 -24.64 -30.34 -9.58
CA LEU A 224 -24.84 -29.40 -10.68
C LEU A 224 -24.88 -27.91 -10.27
N CYS A 225 -24.98 -27.61 -8.97
CA CYS A 225 -25.11 -26.25 -8.45
C CYS A 225 -23.95 -25.87 -7.52
N LEU A 226 -22.87 -26.64 -7.47
CA LEU A 226 -21.74 -26.36 -6.56
C LEU A 226 -21.01 -25.05 -6.89
N GLU A 227 -21.09 -24.55 -8.13
CA GLU A 227 -20.54 -23.25 -8.52
C GLU A 227 -21.28 -22.08 -7.85
N ASP A 228 -22.59 -22.22 -7.62
CA ASP A 228 -23.39 -21.20 -6.95
C ASP A 228 -22.89 -20.97 -5.51
N ASP A 229 -22.42 -22.02 -4.84
CA ASP A 229 -21.85 -21.91 -3.49
C ASP A 229 -20.58 -21.04 -3.47
N ILE A 230 -19.71 -21.17 -4.49
CA ILE A 230 -18.53 -20.29 -4.63
C ILE A 230 -18.98 -18.85 -4.86
N GLN A 231 -19.92 -18.65 -5.78
CA GLN A 231 -20.38 -17.31 -6.14
C GLN A 231 -21.07 -16.60 -4.96
N ASN A 232 -21.79 -17.35 -4.14
CA ASN A 232 -22.42 -16.86 -2.92
C ASN A 232 -21.37 -16.41 -1.88
N GLU A 233 -20.32 -17.21 -1.64
CA GLU A 233 -19.26 -16.82 -0.72
C GLU A 233 -18.44 -15.62 -1.25
N LEU A 234 -18.13 -15.56 -2.54
CA LEU A 234 -17.51 -14.37 -3.16
C LEU A 234 -18.35 -13.11 -2.96
N THR A 235 -19.67 -13.23 -3.14
CA THR A 235 -20.61 -12.12 -2.95
C THR A 235 -20.64 -11.65 -1.50
N LYS A 236 -20.61 -12.59 -0.54
CA LYS A 236 -20.58 -12.30 0.89
C LYS A 236 -19.28 -11.61 1.30
N GLU A 237 -18.13 -12.09 0.81
CA GLU A 237 -16.83 -11.45 1.06
C GLU A 237 -16.76 -10.03 0.49
N LYS A 238 -17.28 -9.81 -0.72
CA LYS A 238 -17.36 -8.48 -1.32
C LYS A 238 -18.21 -7.52 -0.49
N LYS A 239 -19.40 -7.95 -0.07
CA LYS A 239 -20.29 -7.14 0.80
C LYS A 239 -19.61 -6.77 2.12
N GLN A 240 -18.88 -7.70 2.73
CA GLN A 240 -18.12 -7.43 3.95
C GLN A 240 -17.02 -6.38 3.71
N LEU A 241 -16.26 -6.52 2.61
CA LEU A 241 -15.21 -5.56 2.27
C LEU A 241 -15.76 -4.15 2.01
N ASP A 242 -16.88 -4.05 1.30
CA ASP A 242 -17.53 -2.76 1.01
C ASP A 242 -18.03 -2.10 2.29
N PHE A 243 -18.59 -2.89 3.22
CA PHE A 243 -18.98 -2.41 4.55
C PHE A 243 -17.77 -1.87 5.36
N GLU A 244 -16.65 -2.62 5.39
CA GLU A 244 -15.43 -2.19 6.08
C GLU A 244 -14.84 -0.89 5.49
N LYS A 245 -14.91 -0.72 4.17
CA LYS A 245 -14.48 0.52 3.50
C LYS A 245 -15.38 1.70 3.85
N ALA A 246 -16.70 1.50 3.85
CA ALA A 246 -17.66 2.54 4.21
C ALA A 246 -17.45 3.02 5.65
N LEU A 247 -17.23 2.09 6.58
CA LEU A 247 -16.95 2.41 7.98
C LEU A 247 -15.68 3.27 8.13
N LYS A 248 -14.60 2.88 7.46
CA LYS A 248 -13.34 3.65 7.48
C LYS A 248 -13.47 5.04 6.85
N ALA A 249 -14.30 5.19 5.81
CA ALA A 249 -14.56 6.49 5.21
C ALA A 249 -15.30 7.41 6.18
N GLN A 250 -16.31 6.89 6.89
CA GLN A 250 -17.06 7.62 7.90
C GLN A 250 -16.18 8.05 9.09
N GLU A 251 -15.28 7.16 9.55
CA GLU A 251 -14.32 7.50 10.61
C GLU A 251 -13.38 8.63 10.20
N ARG A 252 -12.92 8.65 8.94
CA ARG A 252 -12.08 9.73 8.41
C ARG A 252 -12.84 11.06 8.33
N GLU A 253 -14.05 11.04 7.80
CA GLU A 253 -14.90 12.23 7.70
C GLU A 253 -15.17 12.84 9.08
N LYS A 254 -15.44 12.01 10.10
CA LYS A 254 -15.58 12.46 11.48
C LYS A 254 -14.30 13.08 12.03
N ALA A 255 -13.15 12.43 11.82
CA ALA A 255 -11.86 12.95 12.28
C ALA A 255 -11.49 14.29 11.61
N ASP A 256 -11.79 14.43 10.32
CA ASP A 256 -11.55 15.66 9.57
C ASP A 256 -12.46 16.81 10.05
N ALA A 257 -13.74 16.51 10.33
CA ALA A 257 -14.68 17.47 10.91
C ALA A 257 -14.25 17.94 12.31
N GLU A 258 -13.81 17.02 13.17
CA GLU A 258 -13.28 17.33 14.50
C GLU A 258 -12.02 18.20 14.42
N ARG A 259 -11.10 17.89 13.48
CA ARG A 259 -9.90 18.71 13.24
C ARG A 259 -10.26 20.10 12.75
N ALA A 260 -11.21 20.24 11.83
CA ALA A 260 -11.66 21.53 11.32
C ALA A 260 -12.26 22.41 12.44
N ALA A 261 -13.12 21.82 13.28
CA ALA A 261 -13.71 22.51 14.43
C ALA A 261 -12.64 22.99 15.43
N GLU A 262 -11.60 22.17 15.67
CA GLU A 262 -10.49 22.56 16.55
C GLU A 262 -9.66 23.73 15.97
N VAL A 263 -9.41 23.73 14.66
CA VAL A 263 -8.71 24.83 13.98
C VAL A 263 -9.50 26.12 14.14
N GLU A 264 -10.82 26.07 13.90
CA GLU A 264 -11.70 27.23 14.01
C GLU A 264 -11.74 27.79 15.44
N ARG A 265 -11.82 26.90 16.46
CA ARG A 265 -11.75 27.29 17.87
C ARG A 265 -10.44 28.03 18.18
N LYS A 266 -9.29 27.50 17.76
CA LYS A 266 -7.98 28.14 17.98
C LYS A 266 -7.88 29.50 17.30
N ILE A 267 -8.41 29.64 16.10
CA ILE A 267 -8.44 30.92 15.37
C ILE A 267 -9.30 31.93 16.16
N LYS A 268 -10.46 31.51 16.67
CA LYS A 268 -11.34 32.39 17.46
C LYS A 268 -10.67 32.86 18.76
N GLU A 269 -10.08 31.95 19.52
CA GLU A 269 -9.33 32.25 20.75
C GLU A 269 -8.16 33.21 20.47
N ASN A 270 -7.42 32.97 19.39
CA ASN A 270 -6.32 33.83 18.98
C ASN A 270 -6.77 35.24 18.60
N ARG A 271 -7.92 35.37 17.90
CA ARG A 271 -8.52 36.69 17.59
C ARG A 271 -8.91 37.46 18.86
N GLU A 272 -9.44 36.77 19.88
CA GLU A 272 -9.78 37.37 21.17
C GLU A 272 -8.52 37.80 21.95
N GLU A 273 -7.46 36.98 21.93
CA GLU A 273 -6.16 37.31 22.53
C GLU A 273 -5.52 38.53 21.84
N ILE A 274 -5.53 38.59 20.50
CA ILE A 274 -5.01 39.72 19.72
C ILE A 274 -5.73 41.03 20.10
N LYS A 275 -7.02 40.99 20.43
CA LYS A 275 -7.78 42.18 20.82
C LYS A 275 -7.50 42.61 22.26
N SER A 276 -7.44 41.66 23.19
CA SER A 276 -7.45 41.93 24.63
C SER A 276 -6.06 42.00 25.27
N SER A 277 -5.08 41.24 24.76
CA SER A 277 -3.79 41.05 25.43
C SER A 277 -2.80 42.19 25.18
N ASN A 278 -2.02 42.55 26.19
CA ASN A 278 -0.91 43.51 26.07
C ASN A 278 0.22 43.01 25.18
N ARG A 279 0.37 41.69 25.00
CA ARG A 279 1.38 41.07 24.13
C ARG A 279 1.26 41.52 22.68
N PHE A 280 0.04 41.80 22.23
CA PHE A 280 -0.27 42.23 20.87
C PHE A 280 -0.41 43.75 20.74
N SER A 281 -0.04 44.55 21.76
CA SER A 281 -0.12 46.01 21.70
C SER A 281 0.71 46.61 20.55
N TRP A 282 1.94 46.13 20.36
CA TRP A 282 2.81 46.57 19.25
C TRP A 282 2.31 46.09 17.89
N TYR A 283 1.77 44.88 17.81
CA TYR A 283 1.09 44.39 16.61
C TYR A 283 -0.08 45.29 16.22
N ARG A 284 -0.98 45.60 17.17
CA ARG A 284 -2.09 46.55 16.94
C ARG A 284 -1.60 47.92 16.50
N LYS A 285 -0.51 48.43 17.09
CA LYS A 285 0.14 49.68 16.68
C LYS A 285 0.65 49.64 15.23
N CYS A 286 1.20 48.51 14.79
CA CYS A 286 1.57 48.31 13.38
C CYS A 286 0.36 48.38 12.46
N LEU A 287 -0.75 47.71 12.82
CA LEU A 287 -1.98 47.69 12.00
C LEU A 287 -2.69 49.05 11.92
N GLN A 288 -2.51 49.92 12.91
CA GLN A 288 -3.01 51.30 12.88
C GLN A 288 -2.19 52.22 11.95
N ASN A 289 -0.99 51.80 11.52
CA ASN A 289 -0.14 52.59 10.67
C ASN A 289 -0.38 52.30 9.19
N ASN A 290 -0.91 53.29 8.46
CA ASN A 290 -1.23 53.15 7.04
C ASN A 290 -0.06 52.72 6.14
N LEU A 291 1.19 53.06 6.47
CA LEU A 291 2.35 52.65 5.66
C LEU A 291 2.62 51.15 5.83
N ILE A 292 2.53 50.66 7.06
CA ILE A 292 2.72 49.23 7.37
C ILE A 292 1.55 48.42 6.81
N THR A 293 0.31 48.88 7.01
CA THR A 293 -0.90 48.19 6.52
C THR A 293 -0.93 48.12 4.99
N ARG A 294 -0.50 49.17 4.27
CA ARG A 294 -0.32 49.10 2.81
C ARG A 294 0.75 48.10 2.41
N ALA A 295 1.87 48.06 3.14
CA ALA A 295 2.93 47.09 2.88
C ALA A 295 2.49 45.65 3.18
N LEU A 296 1.52 45.43 4.08
CA LEU A 296 0.90 44.14 4.37
C LEU A 296 0.02 43.62 3.21
N CYS A 297 -0.56 44.48 2.35
CA CYS A 297 -1.43 44.12 1.20
C CYS A 297 -2.54 43.09 1.54
N SER A 298 -3.38 42.70 0.57
CA SER A 298 -4.63 41.92 0.72
C SER A 298 -4.56 40.55 1.41
N LEU A 299 -3.40 40.15 1.94
CA LEU A 299 -3.20 38.87 2.65
C LEU A 299 -3.85 38.84 4.04
N LEU A 300 -4.27 40.00 4.56
CA LEU A 300 -5.05 40.08 5.79
C LEU A 300 -6.54 39.95 5.49
N ASP A 301 -6.94 38.85 4.85
CA ASP A 301 -8.29 38.36 5.12
C ASP A 301 -8.32 37.96 6.60
N TYR A 302 -9.43 38.22 7.28
CA TYR A 302 -9.55 38.16 8.75
C TYR A 302 -9.20 36.79 9.37
N GLU A 303 -8.87 35.77 8.58
CA GLU A 303 -8.62 34.35 8.93
C GLU A 303 -7.18 34.03 9.34
N VAL A 304 -6.36 35.03 9.64
CA VAL A 304 -4.96 34.83 10.02
C VAL A 304 -4.81 34.46 11.49
N TYR A 305 -4.14 33.34 11.77
CA TYR A 305 -3.63 33.00 13.11
C TYR A 305 -2.32 33.74 13.36
N VAL A 306 -2.11 34.31 14.54
CA VAL A 306 -0.91 35.09 14.89
C VAL A 306 -0.21 34.50 16.11
N LYS A 307 1.05 34.10 15.95
CA LYS A 307 1.91 33.65 17.06
C LYS A 307 2.83 34.77 17.51
N TYR A 308 2.90 35.01 18.81
CA TYR A 308 3.76 36.02 19.42
C TYR A 308 5.01 35.41 20.06
N GLN A 309 6.16 36.06 19.85
CA GLN A 309 7.41 35.76 20.53
C GLN A 309 8.05 37.04 21.05
N PHE A 310 8.76 36.93 22.17
CA PHE A 310 9.46 38.04 22.82
C PHE A 310 10.87 37.63 23.21
N TYR A 311 11.83 38.50 22.93
CA TYR A 311 13.17 38.39 23.51
C TYR A 311 13.77 39.77 23.77
N GLU A 312 14.67 39.83 24.75
CA GLU A 312 15.41 41.03 25.11
C GLU A 312 16.91 40.73 25.05
N SER A 313 17.68 41.69 24.51
CA SER A 313 19.13 41.65 24.51
C SER A 313 19.70 42.97 25.02
N LYS A 314 20.85 42.91 25.69
CA LYS A 314 21.59 44.09 26.18
C LYS A 314 22.98 44.09 25.59
N ASN A 315 23.41 45.23 25.06
CA ASN A 315 24.79 45.46 24.61
C ASN A 315 25.29 46.79 25.17
N GLY A 316 26.17 46.73 26.18
CA GLY A 316 26.53 47.89 26.99
C GLY A 316 25.29 48.53 27.62
N ASN A 317 25.14 49.84 27.42
CA ASN A 317 24.00 50.61 27.96
C ASN A 317 22.74 50.54 27.07
N ILE A 318 22.75 49.79 25.96
CA ILE A 318 21.62 49.69 25.04
C ILE A 318 20.83 48.41 25.32
N SER A 319 19.55 48.54 25.65
CA SER A 319 18.57 47.44 25.68
C SER A 319 17.78 47.41 24.38
N ARG A 320 17.66 46.21 23.81
CA ARG A 320 16.85 45.90 22.63
C ARG A 320 15.77 44.90 22.99
N LYS A 321 14.51 45.31 22.86
CA LYS A 321 13.33 44.45 23.06
C LYS A 321 12.71 44.12 21.72
N HIS A 322 12.54 42.83 21.44
CA HIS A 322 12.02 42.33 20.18
C HIS A 322 10.65 41.70 20.40
N HIS A 323 9.66 42.22 19.69
CA HIS A 323 8.31 41.67 19.63
C HIS A 323 8.10 41.11 18.22
N ILE A 324 8.06 39.79 18.10
CA ILE A 324 7.88 39.10 16.82
C ILE A 324 6.45 38.55 16.72
N TYR A 325 5.80 38.83 15.60
CA TYR A 325 4.46 38.34 15.28
C TYR A 325 4.51 37.58 13.96
N ASN A 326 4.27 36.28 14.04
CA ASN A 326 4.21 35.38 12.89
C ASN A 326 2.76 35.19 12.50
N LEU A 327 2.42 35.54 11.26
CA LEU A 327 1.08 35.53 10.70
C LEU A 327 0.96 34.32 9.77
N PHE A 328 -0.03 33.50 10.02
CA PHE A 328 -0.25 32.23 9.33
C PHE A 328 -1.59 32.27 8.59
N SER A 329 -1.64 31.70 7.38
CA SER A 329 -2.92 31.52 6.65
C SER A 329 -3.85 30.53 7.35
N SER A 330 -3.30 29.60 8.14
CA SER A 330 -4.02 28.74 9.09
C SER A 330 -3.04 28.23 10.15
N ALA A 331 -3.54 27.83 11.33
CA ALA A 331 -2.74 27.49 12.51
C ALA A 331 -1.71 26.35 12.30
N TYR A 332 -1.80 25.61 11.20
CA TYR A 332 -0.95 24.46 10.86
C TYR A 332 -0.02 24.69 9.67
N PHE A 333 -0.03 25.89 9.09
CA PHE A 333 0.82 26.24 7.96
C PHE A 333 2.09 26.95 8.41
N ASP A 334 2.97 27.22 7.45
CA ASP A 334 4.10 28.11 7.65
C ASP A 334 3.65 29.58 7.73
N PRO A 335 4.39 30.43 8.44
CA PRO A 335 4.11 31.86 8.48
C PRO A 335 4.25 32.48 7.10
N VAL A 336 3.21 33.19 6.67
CA VAL A 336 3.19 33.94 5.41
C VAL A 336 3.89 35.29 5.58
N VAL A 337 3.78 35.86 6.78
CA VAL A 337 4.33 37.17 7.13
C VAL A 337 4.89 37.14 8.55
N GLU A 338 6.04 37.78 8.74
CA GLU A 338 6.61 38.06 10.05
C GLU A 338 6.72 39.56 10.26
N ILE A 339 6.23 40.06 11.40
CA ILE A 339 6.40 41.45 11.85
C ILE A 339 7.33 41.44 13.07
N GLN A 340 8.47 42.09 12.97
CA GLN A 340 9.38 42.32 14.09
C GLN A 340 9.32 43.79 14.51
N TYR A 341 8.84 44.06 15.73
CA TYR A 341 8.89 45.39 16.34
C TYR A 341 10.03 45.41 17.34
N VAL A 342 11.10 46.15 17.01
CA VAL A 342 12.33 46.23 17.81
C VAL A 342 12.42 47.59 18.50
N ILE A 343 12.43 47.61 19.82
CA ILE A 343 12.54 48.82 20.64
C ILE A 343 13.97 48.94 21.13
N ASN A 344 14.64 50.04 20.80
CA ASN A 344 15.97 50.36 21.30
C ASN A 344 15.86 51.43 22.40
N SER A 345 16.50 51.20 23.53
CA SER A 345 16.51 52.12 24.67
C SER A 345 17.88 52.18 25.34
N ILE A 346 18.20 53.30 25.97
CA ILE A 346 19.40 53.45 26.81
C ILE A 346 19.01 53.26 28.26
N SER A 347 19.78 52.44 28.98
CA SER A 347 19.70 52.32 30.43
C SER A 347 20.43 53.50 31.09
N LYS A 348 19.73 54.28 31.93
CA LYS A 348 20.29 55.36 32.76
C LYS A 348 19.79 55.22 34.19
N ASP A 349 20.69 54.96 35.14
CA ASP A 349 20.50 55.12 36.59
C ASP A 349 19.09 54.71 37.11
N ASP A 350 18.59 53.54 36.69
CA ASP A 350 17.26 52.93 36.99
C ASP A 350 16.08 53.24 36.05
N SER A 351 16.31 53.89 34.91
CA SER A 351 15.30 54.16 33.88
C SER A 351 15.74 53.75 32.47
N TYR A 352 14.77 53.49 31.59
CA TYR A 352 15.00 53.26 30.17
C TYR A 352 14.55 54.49 29.37
N GLU A 353 15.49 55.13 28.68
CA GLU A 353 15.22 56.20 27.74
C GLU A 353 15.02 55.62 26.34
N PHE A 354 13.86 55.86 25.73
CA PHE A 354 13.57 55.40 24.36
C PHE A 354 14.45 56.14 23.34
N LEU A 355 15.17 55.37 22.50
CA LEU A 355 15.97 55.94 21.41
C LEU A 355 15.22 55.95 20.09
N TYR A 356 14.79 54.79 19.64
CA TYR A 356 14.03 54.60 18.42
C TYR A 356 13.46 53.19 18.39
N SER A 357 12.49 52.95 17.52
CA SER A 357 12.08 51.59 17.16
C SER A 357 12.24 51.32 15.69
N GLU A 358 12.65 50.11 15.36
CA GLU A 358 12.67 49.59 13.99
C GLU A 358 11.54 48.58 13.85
N ILE A 359 10.78 48.67 12.76
CA ILE A 359 9.73 47.71 12.43
C ILE A 359 10.11 47.04 11.12
N ASN A 360 10.31 45.73 11.16
CA ASN A 360 10.58 44.90 9.99
C ASN A 360 9.33 44.11 9.65
N LEU A 361 8.83 44.27 8.42
CA LEU A 361 7.77 43.45 7.85
C LEU A 361 8.39 42.54 6.80
N ILE A 362 8.44 41.24 7.07
CA ILE A 362 9.09 40.24 6.24
C ILE A 362 8.00 39.37 5.62
N LYS A 363 8.03 39.21 4.31
CA LYS A 363 7.07 38.39 3.56
C LYS A 363 7.80 37.40 2.69
N LYS A 364 7.24 36.22 2.50
CA LYS A 364 7.71 35.30 1.46
C LYS A 364 7.29 35.82 0.08
N GLU A 365 8.23 35.91 -0.85
CA GLU A 365 8.02 36.40 -2.22
C GLU A 365 8.81 35.50 -3.18
N GLY A 366 8.10 34.58 -3.85
CA GLY A 366 8.74 33.56 -4.70
C GLY A 366 9.75 32.71 -3.91
N GLU A 367 11.01 32.71 -4.37
CA GLU A 367 12.15 32.04 -3.73
C GLU A 367 12.93 32.97 -2.78
N GLY A 368 12.30 33.98 -2.18
CA GLY A 368 12.97 34.91 -1.29
C GLY A 368 12.05 35.56 -0.27
N PHE A 369 12.58 36.58 0.39
CA PHE A 369 11.88 37.43 1.32
C PHE A 369 11.86 38.88 0.87
N LEU A 370 10.69 39.48 0.98
CA LEU A 370 10.53 40.92 0.83
C LEU A 370 10.42 41.55 2.22
N ARG A 371 11.40 42.37 2.58
CA ARG A 371 11.48 43.08 3.87
C ARG A 371 11.21 44.56 3.70
N TYR A 372 10.19 45.07 4.37
CA TYR A 372 9.96 46.50 4.54
C TYR A 372 10.48 46.92 5.91
N VAL A 373 11.30 47.97 5.93
CA VAL A 373 11.89 48.52 7.15
C VAL A 373 11.28 49.90 7.40
N PHE A 374 10.73 50.07 8.60
CA PHE A 374 10.20 51.33 9.09
C PHE A 374 10.92 51.73 10.37
N GLU A 375 10.97 53.02 10.66
CA GLU A 375 11.64 53.57 11.83
C GLU A 375 10.73 54.56 12.55
N GLN A 376 10.78 54.56 13.88
CA GLN A 376 10.14 55.57 14.72
C GLN A 376 11.16 56.19 15.67
N LYS A 377 11.43 57.48 15.50
CA LYS A 377 12.24 58.28 16.43
C LYS A 377 11.40 58.87 17.57
N PRO A 378 11.99 59.37 18.65
CA PRO A 378 11.25 59.89 19.80
C PRO A 378 10.35 61.03 19.37
N LYS A 379 9.07 60.97 19.78
CA LYS A 379 8.04 61.98 19.43
C LYS A 379 7.78 62.14 17.92
N GLN A 380 8.29 61.24 17.07
CA GLN A 380 8.03 61.25 15.62
C GLN A 380 7.07 60.14 15.21
N LYS A 381 6.39 60.34 14.08
CA LYS A 381 5.57 59.31 13.42
C LYS A 381 6.49 58.24 12.82
N ILE A 382 5.96 57.02 12.66
CA ILE A 382 6.67 55.94 11.95
C ILE A 382 6.86 56.38 10.49
N GLN A 383 8.09 56.26 10.00
CA GLN A 383 8.46 56.59 8.62
C GLN A 383 8.96 55.34 7.91
N PHE A 384 8.69 55.26 6.61
CA PHE A 384 9.27 54.23 5.75
C PHE A 384 10.75 54.53 5.51
N LYS A 385 11.62 53.55 5.74
CA LYS A 385 13.08 53.69 5.62
C LYS A 385 13.61 53.03 4.35
N SER A 386 13.24 51.76 4.13
CA SER A 386 13.70 51.01 2.96
C SER A 386 12.82 49.81 2.64
N LYS A 387 12.80 49.41 1.37
CA LYS A 387 12.27 48.11 0.91
C LYS A 387 13.46 47.28 0.46
N ARG A 388 13.56 46.05 0.92
CA ARG A 388 14.65 45.13 0.63
C ARG A 388 14.07 43.86 0.05
N LEU A 389 14.61 43.41 -1.07
CA LEU A 389 14.33 42.09 -1.61
C LEU A 389 15.55 41.21 -1.35
N GLU A 390 15.36 40.21 -0.51
CA GLU A 390 16.34 39.23 -0.06
C GLU A 390 16.05 37.92 -0.78
N TYR A 391 16.82 37.53 -1.78
CA TYR A 391 16.60 36.25 -2.45
C TYR A 391 17.21 35.13 -1.59
N VAL A 392 16.41 34.10 -1.27
CA VAL A 392 16.82 32.93 -0.48
C VAL A 392 16.52 31.69 -1.30
N LYS A 393 17.29 31.50 -2.37
CA LYS A 393 17.21 30.29 -3.19
C LYS A 393 17.96 29.16 -2.49
N GLY A 394 17.26 28.05 -2.24
CA GLY A 394 17.85 26.80 -1.76
C GLY A 394 18.87 26.28 -2.77
N VAL A 395 19.94 25.69 -2.24
CA VAL A 395 21.23 25.40 -2.87
C VAL A 395 21.92 26.68 -3.36
N LEU A 396 23.14 26.91 -2.90
CA LEU A 396 24.03 27.99 -3.34
C LEU A 396 23.84 28.33 -4.83
N HIS A 397 23.11 29.44 -5.05
CA HIS A 397 23.14 30.32 -6.22
C HIS A 397 22.51 29.80 -7.52
N SER A 398 21.47 30.50 -8.00
CA SER A 398 21.33 30.75 -9.44
C SER A 398 22.22 31.95 -9.79
N THR A 399 23.19 31.75 -10.66
CA THR A 399 24.33 32.62 -11.03
C THR A 399 24.02 33.96 -11.71
N SER A 400 22.76 34.37 -11.76
CA SER A 400 22.35 35.59 -12.47
C SER A 400 21.66 36.63 -11.59
N SER A 401 21.51 36.38 -10.27
CA SER A 401 20.62 37.16 -9.40
C SER A 401 21.35 37.82 -8.23
N GLN A 402 20.98 39.06 -7.90
CA GLN A 402 21.52 39.82 -6.76
C GLN A 402 21.06 39.18 -5.43
N ALA A 403 21.94 39.13 -4.41
CA ALA A 403 21.59 38.56 -3.10
C ALA A 403 20.70 39.51 -2.28
N LEU A 404 20.97 40.82 -2.36
CA LEU A 404 20.17 41.86 -1.71
C LEU A 404 20.00 43.06 -2.65
N CYS A 405 18.76 43.42 -2.94
CA CYS A 405 18.40 44.66 -3.61
C CYS A 405 17.78 45.62 -2.59
N VAL A 406 18.39 46.79 -2.38
CA VAL A 406 17.86 47.83 -1.49
C VAL A 406 17.24 48.94 -2.31
N TYR A 407 15.97 49.21 -2.04
CA TYR A 407 15.20 50.28 -2.64
C TYR A 407 14.95 51.39 -1.61
N ASN A 408 15.03 52.64 -2.06
CA ASN A 408 14.61 53.79 -1.24
C ASN A 408 13.08 53.97 -1.24
N ASP A 409 12.63 55.01 -0.55
CA ASP A 409 11.25 55.48 -0.46
C ASP A 409 10.59 55.82 -1.80
N LYS A 410 11.38 56.10 -2.84
CA LYS A 410 10.90 56.36 -4.21
C LYS A 410 10.91 55.13 -5.10
N GLY A 411 11.20 53.95 -4.55
CA GLY A 411 11.30 52.70 -5.31
C GLY A 411 12.51 52.62 -6.25
N LYS A 412 13.50 53.51 -6.08
CA LYS A 412 14.76 53.43 -6.82
C LYS A 412 15.75 52.53 -6.09
N ILE A 413 16.45 51.68 -6.84
CA ILE A 413 17.57 50.89 -6.30
C ILE A 413 18.65 51.86 -5.83
N VAL A 414 19.04 51.73 -4.57
CA VAL A 414 20.13 52.51 -3.96
C VAL A 414 21.34 51.65 -3.60
N ALA A 415 21.17 50.34 -3.52
CA ALA A 415 22.29 49.41 -3.38
C ALA A 415 21.92 48.04 -3.97
N ASN A 416 22.90 47.43 -4.64
CA ASN A 416 22.92 46.01 -4.97
C ASN A 416 24.09 45.40 -4.22
N GLU A 417 23.80 44.45 -3.34
CA GLU A 417 24.82 43.85 -2.49
C GLU A 417 24.84 42.33 -2.68
N TYR A 418 26.05 41.79 -2.64
CA TYR A 418 26.34 40.37 -2.76
C TYR A 418 26.89 39.88 -1.43
N TYR A 419 26.49 38.69 -1.00
CA TYR A 419 26.79 38.19 0.33
C TYR A 419 27.11 36.69 0.31
N LEU A 420 28.34 36.31 0.66
CA LEU A 420 28.73 34.93 0.90
C LEU A 420 28.90 34.71 2.41
N PHE A 421 28.17 33.74 2.97
CA PHE A 421 28.17 33.43 4.41
C PHE A 421 27.99 34.68 5.30
N ASN A 422 27.06 35.58 4.90
CA ASN A 422 26.78 36.85 5.57
C ASN A 422 27.94 37.88 5.56
N THR A 423 29.01 37.58 4.83
CA THR A 423 30.08 38.54 4.52
C THR A 423 29.75 39.23 3.20
N LYS A 424 29.73 40.57 3.20
CA LYS A 424 29.53 41.35 1.98
C LYS A 424 30.74 41.12 1.06
N VAL A 425 30.47 40.75 -0.18
CA VAL A 425 31.49 40.55 -1.22
C VAL A 425 31.23 41.46 -2.40
N THR A 426 32.25 41.68 -3.22
CA THR A 426 32.12 42.36 -4.51
C THR A 426 31.35 41.49 -5.50
N LYS A 427 30.86 42.11 -6.58
CA LYS A 427 30.18 41.37 -7.65
C LYS A 427 31.16 40.42 -8.34
N GLU A 428 32.41 40.85 -8.51
CA GLU A 428 33.47 40.06 -9.13
C GLU A 428 33.81 38.82 -8.29
N GLU A 429 33.93 38.97 -6.96
CA GLU A 429 34.12 37.83 -6.05
C GLU A 429 32.91 36.89 -6.03
N TRP A 430 31.70 37.46 -6.11
CA TRP A 430 30.47 36.69 -6.20
C TRP A 430 30.43 35.86 -7.49
N ASP A 431 30.59 36.50 -8.64
CA ASP A 431 30.57 35.85 -9.95
C ASP A 431 31.67 34.77 -10.02
N LEU A 432 32.88 35.07 -9.53
CA LEU A 432 34.01 34.13 -9.47
C LEU A 432 33.69 32.86 -8.67
N LEU A 433 33.09 32.99 -7.48
CA LEU A 433 32.83 31.88 -6.57
C LEU A 433 31.51 31.17 -6.86
N SER A 434 30.59 31.83 -7.54
CA SER A 434 29.32 31.24 -7.93
C SER A 434 29.52 30.00 -8.82
N THR A 435 30.44 30.05 -9.79
CA THR A 435 30.83 28.91 -10.63
C THR A 435 31.41 27.75 -9.82
N TYR A 436 32.18 28.02 -8.76
CA TYR A 436 32.72 26.99 -7.87
C TYR A 436 31.61 26.21 -7.15
N TYR A 437 30.53 26.90 -6.76
CA TYR A 437 29.39 26.29 -6.09
C TYR A 437 28.44 25.56 -7.05
N GLU A 438 28.28 26.04 -8.28
CA GLU A 438 27.53 25.34 -9.34
C GLU A 438 28.13 23.97 -9.67
N THR A 439 29.45 23.84 -9.62
CA THR A 439 30.14 22.57 -9.83
C THR A 439 30.23 21.72 -8.57
N GLY A 440 29.44 22.00 -7.52
CA GLY A 440 29.43 21.21 -6.28
C GLY A 440 30.69 21.31 -5.43
N GLY A 441 31.56 22.29 -5.70
CA GLY A 441 32.81 22.50 -4.95
C GLY A 441 33.82 21.36 -5.08
N PHE A 442 33.76 20.54 -6.13
CA PHE A 442 34.74 19.47 -6.36
C PHE A 442 36.14 20.06 -6.59
N PRO A 443 37.15 19.69 -5.78
CA PRO A 443 38.50 20.28 -5.81
C PRO A 443 39.17 20.28 -7.19
N ASP A 444 38.80 19.30 -8.01
CA ASP A 444 39.38 19.04 -9.33
C ASP A 444 38.89 20.02 -10.42
N TYR A 445 37.81 20.77 -10.15
CA TYR A 445 37.20 21.71 -11.10
C TYR A 445 37.37 23.19 -10.70
N VAL A 446 38.24 23.47 -9.73
CA VAL A 446 38.39 24.80 -9.13
C VAL A 446 39.67 25.47 -9.61
N SER A 447 39.55 26.68 -10.15
CA SER A 447 40.72 27.48 -10.50
C SER A 447 41.48 27.94 -9.23
N ASP A 448 42.79 28.17 -9.34
CA ASP A 448 43.57 28.67 -8.20
C ASP A 448 43.09 30.04 -7.71
N THR A 449 42.52 30.86 -8.60
CA THR A 449 41.88 32.13 -8.27
C THR A 449 40.64 31.93 -7.39
N GLN A 450 39.80 30.93 -7.69
CA GLN A 450 38.65 30.58 -6.86
C GLN A 450 39.07 30.03 -5.49
N LYS A 451 40.10 29.18 -5.44
CA LYS A 451 40.66 28.66 -4.17
C LYS A 451 41.19 29.80 -3.29
N LEU A 452 41.88 30.77 -3.88
CA LEU A 452 42.42 31.93 -3.16
C LEU A 452 41.32 32.85 -2.64
N ALA A 453 40.30 33.15 -3.47
CA ALA A 453 39.15 33.94 -3.05
C ALA A 453 38.39 33.28 -1.89
N LEU A 454 38.17 31.96 -1.96
CA LEU A 454 37.53 31.19 -0.89
C LEU A 454 38.35 31.23 0.40
N LYS A 455 39.68 31.05 0.30
CA LYS A 455 40.58 31.16 1.46
C LYS A 455 40.48 32.52 2.13
N ASN A 456 40.51 33.61 1.36
CA ASN A 456 40.42 34.97 1.89
C ASN A 456 39.09 35.22 2.63
N ILE A 457 37.97 34.76 2.06
CA ILE A 457 36.65 34.88 2.70
C ILE A 457 36.60 34.06 3.99
N MET A 458 37.14 32.85 3.98
CA MET A 458 37.21 32.00 5.18
C MET A 458 38.04 32.66 6.28
N GLU A 459 39.17 33.28 5.95
CA GLU A 459 39.97 34.02 6.93
C GLU A 459 39.21 35.21 7.54
N VAL A 460 38.39 35.92 6.76
CA VAL A 460 37.53 37.00 7.26
C VAL A 460 36.44 36.46 8.20
N ILE A 461 35.80 35.35 7.84
CA ILE A 461 34.78 34.68 8.68
C ILE A 461 35.41 34.22 10.01
N GLU A 462 36.61 33.64 9.95
CA GLU A 462 37.36 33.16 11.11
C GLU A 462 37.76 34.28 12.06
N ARG A 463 38.19 35.44 11.53
CA ARG A 463 38.55 36.60 12.36
C ARG A 463 37.35 37.23 13.06
N ASN A 464 36.16 37.16 12.46
CA ASN A 464 34.96 37.81 12.98
C ASN A 464 34.14 36.92 13.93
N ASP A 465 34.51 35.65 14.10
CA ASP A 465 33.91 34.59 14.96
C ASP A 465 32.37 34.54 14.99
N THR A 466 31.73 35.06 13.95
CA THR A 466 30.26 35.19 13.84
C THR A 466 29.77 34.80 12.44
N PRO A 467 30.04 33.57 11.96
CA PRO A 467 29.29 33.08 10.82
C PRO A 467 27.80 33.07 11.21
N ASP A 468 27.03 33.97 10.60
CA ASP A 468 25.59 34.10 10.85
C ASP A 468 24.83 33.50 9.67
N PHE A 469 24.37 32.28 9.89
CA PHE A 469 23.72 31.47 8.87
C PHE A 469 22.20 31.66 8.79
N ARG A 470 21.64 32.68 9.46
CA ARG A 470 20.18 32.93 9.51
C ARG A 470 19.53 33.26 8.16
N ARG A 471 20.33 33.43 7.09
CA ARG A 471 19.86 33.69 5.72
C ARG A 471 19.75 32.44 4.84
N TYR A 472 20.12 31.24 5.34
CA TYR A 472 20.15 30.00 4.56
C TYR A 472 19.01 29.07 4.97
N PHE A 473 18.41 28.37 4.00
CA PHE A 473 17.11 27.68 4.17
C PHE A 473 17.23 26.15 4.33
N TYR A 474 18.33 25.53 3.85
CA TYR A 474 18.57 24.09 3.97
C TYR A 474 20.00 23.74 4.41
N GLN A 475 20.14 22.66 5.18
CA GLN A 475 21.43 22.14 5.67
C GLN A 475 22.37 21.65 4.55
N ASN A 476 21.83 21.39 3.36
CA ASN A 476 22.61 20.98 2.19
C ASN A 476 23.11 22.16 1.35
N ASP A 477 22.79 23.39 1.76
CA ASP A 477 23.21 24.62 1.09
C ASP A 477 24.66 25.00 1.44
N PHE A 478 25.38 24.18 2.22
CA PHE A 478 26.74 24.48 2.68
C PHE A 478 27.80 23.64 1.96
N PRO A 479 28.90 24.25 1.51
CA PRO A 479 30.04 23.51 0.98
C PRO A 479 30.63 22.65 2.09
N MET A 480 31.00 21.41 1.76
CA MET A 480 31.44 20.41 2.75
C MET A 480 32.62 20.90 3.62
N ASN A 481 33.53 21.68 3.05
CA ASN A 481 34.69 22.24 3.73
C ASN A 481 34.34 23.35 4.74
N VAL A 482 33.30 24.14 4.48
CA VAL A 482 32.77 25.13 5.45
C VAL A 482 31.93 24.42 6.51
N ARG A 483 31.06 23.50 6.07
CA ARG A 483 30.18 22.69 6.92
C ARG A 483 30.97 21.96 8.00
N LYS A 484 32.08 21.30 7.65
CA LYS A 484 32.90 20.50 8.58
C LYS A 484 33.55 21.33 9.70
N LYS A 485 33.86 22.61 9.47
CA LYS A 485 34.54 23.49 10.44
C LYS A 485 33.58 24.17 11.41
N TYR A 486 32.36 24.46 10.98
CA TYR A 486 31.38 25.21 11.76
C TYR A 486 30.15 24.38 12.16
N TYR A 487 30.12 23.08 11.85
CA TYR A 487 28.99 22.19 12.07
C TYR A 487 28.35 22.33 13.46
N ASP A 488 29.19 22.34 14.50
CA ASP A 488 28.74 22.42 15.89
C ASP A 488 28.19 23.80 16.28
N LYS A 489 28.56 24.85 15.53
CA LYS A 489 28.07 26.23 15.70
C LYS A 489 26.82 26.53 14.86
N ILE A 490 26.49 25.68 13.88
CA ILE A 490 25.22 25.70 13.15
C ILE A 490 24.15 25.05 14.06
N GLN A 491 23.94 25.63 15.25
CA GLN A 491 22.72 25.39 16.01
C GLN A 491 21.67 26.34 15.43
N GLU A 492 20.75 25.78 14.64
CA GLU A 492 19.61 26.47 14.05
C GLU A 492 18.92 27.42 15.06
N GLN A 493 19.09 28.73 14.86
CA GLN A 493 18.03 29.70 15.16
C GLN A 493 17.54 30.27 13.83
N GLU A 494 16.77 29.46 13.11
CA GLU A 494 16.08 29.86 11.88
C GLU A 494 15.03 30.94 12.19
N PRO A 495 15.01 32.09 11.47
CA PRO A 495 13.78 32.82 11.26
C PRO A 495 12.91 31.97 10.32
N LEU A 496 11.68 31.67 10.76
CA LEU A 496 10.64 30.87 10.10
C LEU A 496 10.84 29.33 10.09
N ARG A 497 11.07 28.71 11.26
CA ARG A 497 10.43 27.43 11.60
C ARG A 497 9.94 27.40 13.05
N ALA A 498 8.73 26.87 13.23
CA ALA A 498 8.35 26.28 14.50
C ALA A 498 9.02 24.91 14.58
N LYS A 499 9.80 24.65 15.64
CA LYS A 499 10.27 23.30 15.97
C LYS A 499 9.09 22.34 15.93
N HIS A 500 9.23 21.25 15.17
CA HIS A 500 8.25 20.17 15.10
C HIS A 500 7.92 19.65 16.50
N LEU A 501 6.61 19.63 16.81
CA LEU A 501 5.97 18.72 17.73
C LEU A 501 5.56 17.46 16.96
#